data_AF-A0A2E0M579-F1
#
_entry.id   AF-A0A2E0M579-F1
#
_cell.length_a   1.000
_cell.length_b   1.000
_cell.length_c   1.000
_cell.angle_alpha   90.00
_cell.angle_beta   90.00
_cell.angle_gamma   90.00
#
_symmetry.space_group_name_H-M   'P 1'
#
loop_
_entity.id
_entity.type
_entity.pdbx_description
1 polymer ?
#
loop_
_entity_poly.entity_id
_entity_poly.type
_entity_poly.pdbx_seq_one_letter_code
_entity_poly.pdbx_strand_id
1 'polypeptide(L)'
;MAMSDFLVKGKSESHLNLDKKFSPALLNFLSASKEAGHDIDIYSGYRTFEHQKRLFDEAVKKYGSPEKARHWVAPPGKSKHNFGLAADLKYGTDKAKEWAHKNAEKYGLHFRMGHEPWQIELMETKSDKPNETNEKASEVMEEKTKEEKKESPFSSYMMKDMPYTDTRITLLQESSPAETAGLVEDVMTDDWGSKSFAKMLGL
;
A
#
# COMPACT_ATOMS: atom_id res chain seq x y z
N MET A 1 -23.30 7.65 8.38
CA MET A 1 -22.63 7.59 7.07
C MET A 1 -21.90 6.27 6.97
N ALA A 2 -21.94 5.61 5.84
CA ALA A 2 -21.21 4.38 5.57
C ALA A 2 -19.84 4.70 4.94
N MET A 3 -18.86 3.80 5.05
CA MET A 3 -17.55 4.02 4.43
C MET A 3 -17.63 4.11 2.90
N SER A 4 -18.53 3.34 2.28
CA SER A 4 -18.76 3.35 0.84
C SER A 4 -19.30 4.69 0.32
N ASP A 5 -19.93 5.51 1.16
CA ASP A 5 -20.38 6.87 0.79
C ASP A 5 -19.21 7.81 0.45
N PHE A 6 -18.00 7.46 0.89
CA PHE A 6 -16.77 8.23 0.66
C PHE A 6 -15.85 7.56 -0.37
N LEU A 7 -16.25 6.44 -0.98
CA LEU A 7 -15.43 5.81 -2.01
C LEU A 7 -15.61 6.54 -3.35
N VAL A 8 -14.51 6.91 -4.01
CA VAL A 8 -14.58 7.54 -5.34
C VAL A 8 -15.35 6.63 -6.30
N LYS A 9 -16.35 7.21 -6.99
CA LYS A 9 -17.22 6.48 -7.91
C LYS A 9 -16.41 5.70 -8.96
N GLY A 10 -16.74 4.42 -9.12
CA GLY A 10 -16.06 3.51 -10.05
C GLY A 10 -14.90 2.72 -9.44
N LYS A 11 -14.51 3.00 -8.19
CA LYS A 11 -13.54 2.17 -7.46
C LYS A 11 -14.22 0.93 -6.87
N SER A 12 -13.47 -0.16 -6.79
CA SER A 12 -13.91 -1.42 -6.18
C SER A 12 -14.01 -1.29 -4.66
N GLU A 13 -15.03 -1.91 -4.06
CA GLU A 13 -15.18 -1.96 -2.59
C GLU A 13 -14.03 -2.71 -1.90
N SER A 14 -13.22 -3.47 -2.64
CA SER A 14 -12.00 -4.10 -2.10
C SER A 14 -11.03 -3.09 -1.45
N HIS A 15 -11.05 -1.82 -1.86
CA HIS A 15 -10.30 -0.75 -1.20
C HIS A 15 -10.74 -0.51 0.25
N LEU A 16 -11.97 -0.88 0.60
CA LEU A 16 -12.54 -0.72 1.94
C LEU A 16 -12.20 -1.90 2.88
N ASN A 17 -11.38 -2.87 2.43
CA ASN A 17 -10.82 -3.95 3.25
C ASN A 17 -9.72 -3.42 4.21
N LEU A 18 -10.10 -2.45 5.03
CA LEU A 18 -9.23 -1.72 5.94
C LEU A 18 -9.09 -2.45 7.28
N ASP A 19 -7.97 -2.19 7.96
CA ASP A 19 -7.73 -2.70 9.29
C ASP A 19 -8.86 -2.30 10.27
N LYS A 20 -9.15 -3.17 11.23
CA LYS A 20 -10.25 -3.01 12.20
C LYS A 20 -10.13 -1.78 13.08
N LYS A 21 -8.92 -1.25 13.31
CA LYS A 21 -8.68 0.00 14.04
C LYS A 21 -8.66 1.20 13.10
N PHE A 22 -8.12 1.02 11.89
CA PHE A 22 -8.04 2.10 10.90
C PHE A 22 -9.40 2.49 10.33
N SER A 23 -10.23 1.50 9.97
CA SER A 23 -11.55 1.72 9.37
C SER A 23 -12.46 2.65 10.20
N PRO A 24 -12.71 2.42 11.51
CA PRO A 24 -13.54 3.34 12.29
C PRO A 24 -12.90 4.72 12.49
N ALA A 25 -11.57 4.81 12.63
CA ALA A 25 -10.88 6.09 12.74
C ALA A 25 -11.04 6.93 11.47
N LEU A 26 -10.84 6.30 10.30
CA LEU A 26 -11.02 6.93 9.00
C LEU A 26 -12.47 7.36 8.76
N LEU A 27 -13.45 6.53 9.13
CA LEU A 27 -14.87 6.87 8.96
C LEU A 27 -15.26 8.09 9.80
N ASN A 28 -14.79 8.16 11.05
CA ASN A 28 -15.04 9.31 11.93
C ASN A 28 -14.41 10.59 11.37
N PHE A 29 -13.18 10.49 10.84
CA PHE A 29 -12.50 11.61 10.19
C PHE A 29 -13.27 12.10 8.95
N LEU A 30 -13.67 11.19 8.06
CA LEU A 30 -14.39 11.54 6.82
C LEU A 30 -15.78 12.11 7.12
N SER A 31 -16.50 11.52 8.09
CA SER A 31 -17.79 12.03 8.56
C SER A 31 -17.68 13.47 9.05
N ALA A 32 -16.69 13.75 9.90
CA ALA A 32 -16.47 15.10 10.41
C ALA A 32 -16.02 16.09 9.32
N SER A 33 -15.28 15.63 8.31
CA SER A 33 -14.91 16.48 7.16
C SER A 33 -16.16 16.94 6.41
N LYS A 34 -17.12 16.03 6.19
CA LYS A 34 -18.37 16.32 5.51
C LYS A 34 -19.28 17.24 6.32
N GLU A 35 -19.37 17.03 7.64
CA GLU A 35 -20.08 17.93 8.55
C GLU A 35 -19.47 19.35 8.57
N ALA A 36 -18.15 19.45 8.38
CA ALA A 36 -17.44 20.73 8.25
C ALA A 36 -17.54 21.36 6.84
N GLY A 37 -18.27 20.74 5.90
CA GLY A 37 -18.42 21.24 4.53
C GLY A 37 -17.21 20.98 3.63
N HIS A 38 -16.42 19.95 3.92
CA HIS A 38 -15.27 19.54 3.12
C HIS A 38 -15.51 18.18 2.46
N ASP A 39 -15.44 18.16 1.14
CA ASP A 39 -15.51 16.91 0.37
C ASP A 39 -14.14 16.23 0.35
N ILE A 40 -14.07 15.06 0.96
CA ILE A 40 -12.89 14.19 1.01
C ILE A 40 -13.35 12.75 0.73
N ASP A 41 -12.78 12.14 -0.30
CA ASP A 41 -13.10 10.78 -0.73
C ASP A 41 -11.86 9.86 -0.62
N ILE A 42 -12.09 8.56 -0.48
CA ILE A 42 -11.08 7.51 -0.59
C ILE A 42 -10.89 7.18 -2.07
N TYR A 43 -9.69 7.41 -2.58
CA TYR A 43 -9.31 7.01 -3.94
C TYR A 43 -8.74 5.59 -3.99
N SER A 44 -7.92 5.24 -2.99
CA SER A 44 -7.26 3.95 -2.86
C SER A 44 -7.11 3.61 -1.38
N GLY A 45 -7.56 2.43 -0.98
CA GLY A 45 -7.39 1.92 0.39
C GLY A 45 -6.54 0.65 0.39
N TYR A 46 -7.10 -0.48 0.81
CA TYR A 46 -6.40 -1.76 0.72
C TYR A 46 -5.91 -2.06 -0.71
N ARG A 47 -4.70 -2.63 -0.80
CA ARG A 47 -4.10 -3.15 -2.03
C ARG A 47 -3.59 -4.56 -1.80
N THR A 48 -3.90 -5.49 -2.68
CA THR A 48 -3.29 -6.83 -2.63
C THR A 48 -1.78 -6.75 -2.85
N PHE A 49 -1.06 -7.81 -2.46
CA PHE A 49 0.37 -7.91 -2.71
C PHE A 49 0.69 -7.84 -4.21
N GLU A 50 -0.09 -8.53 -5.03
CA GLU A 50 0.06 -8.60 -6.49
C GLU A 50 -0.17 -7.24 -7.13
N HIS A 51 -1.18 -6.51 -6.66
CA HIS A 51 -1.40 -5.14 -7.10
C HIS A 51 -0.17 -4.30 -6.77
N GLN A 52 0.28 -4.27 -5.51
CA GLN A 52 1.46 -3.50 -5.11
C GLN A 52 2.71 -3.88 -5.90
N LYS A 53 2.88 -5.16 -6.22
CA LYS A 53 3.98 -5.66 -7.04
C LYS A 53 3.94 -5.04 -8.44
N ARG A 54 2.78 -5.03 -9.11
CA ARG A 54 2.64 -4.43 -10.44
C ARG A 54 3.06 -2.95 -10.44
N LEU A 55 2.60 -2.20 -9.44
CA LEU A 55 2.95 -0.78 -9.28
C LEU A 55 4.45 -0.57 -9.08
N PHE A 56 5.07 -1.42 -8.26
CA PHE A 56 6.50 -1.36 -8.03
C PHE A 56 7.29 -1.72 -9.30
N ASP A 57 6.88 -2.77 -10.02
CA ASP A 57 7.51 -3.17 -11.29
C ASP A 57 7.42 -2.05 -12.35
N GLU A 58 6.28 -1.36 -12.43
CA GLU A 58 6.09 -0.19 -13.31
C GLU A 58 6.97 0.99 -12.90
N ALA A 59 7.07 1.27 -11.60
CA ALA A 59 7.99 2.28 -11.08
C ALA A 59 9.46 1.92 -11.39
N VAL A 60 9.85 0.64 -11.31
CA VAL A 60 11.19 0.19 -11.70
C VAL A 60 11.44 0.45 -13.19
N LYS A 61 10.48 0.13 -14.06
CA LYS A 61 10.59 0.45 -15.50
C LYS A 61 10.75 1.95 -15.74
N LYS A 62 10.00 2.78 -15.01
CA LYS A 62 10.01 4.25 -15.16
C LYS A 62 11.28 4.91 -14.63
N TYR A 63 11.75 4.48 -13.46
CA TYR A 63 12.88 5.11 -12.76
C TYR A 63 14.22 4.37 -12.99
N GLY A 64 14.18 3.24 -13.69
CA GLY A 64 15.34 2.48 -14.15
C GLY A 64 16.01 1.60 -13.10
N SER A 65 15.53 1.57 -11.86
CA SER A 65 16.06 0.69 -10.80
C SER A 65 15.11 0.57 -9.60
N PRO A 66 15.13 -0.57 -8.87
CA PRO A 66 14.44 -0.72 -7.58
C PRO A 66 14.81 0.36 -6.55
N GLU A 67 16.07 0.78 -6.51
CA GLU A 67 16.59 1.76 -5.57
C GLU A 67 15.98 3.14 -5.80
N LYS A 68 15.77 3.52 -7.07
CA LYS A 68 15.08 4.78 -7.41
C LYS A 68 13.56 4.63 -7.25
N ALA A 69 13.00 3.51 -7.67
CA ALA A 69 11.56 3.25 -7.61
C ALA A 69 11.01 3.29 -6.17
N ARG A 70 11.75 2.74 -5.19
CA ARG A 70 11.32 2.70 -3.78
C ARG A 70 11.18 4.05 -3.09
N HIS A 71 11.62 5.14 -3.73
CA HIS A 71 11.38 6.50 -3.25
C HIS A 71 9.98 7.00 -3.58
N TRP A 72 9.28 6.35 -4.51
CA TRP A 72 7.96 6.75 -5.01
C TRP A 72 6.89 5.69 -4.79
N VAL A 73 7.29 4.42 -4.81
CA VAL A 73 6.37 3.29 -4.63
C VAL A 73 7.03 2.30 -3.70
N ALA A 74 6.38 2.03 -2.56
CA ALA A 74 6.89 1.03 -1.63
C ALA A 74 6.96 -0.36 -2.32
N PRO A 75 8.02 -1.15 -2.06
CA PRO A 75 8.06 -2.55 -2.49
C PRO A 75 6.86 -3.34 -1.97
N PRO A 76 6.43 -4.40 -2.67
CA PRO A 76 5.32 -5.23 -2.22
C PRO A 76 5.62 -5.85 -0.84
N GLY A 77 4.63 -5.85 0.06
CA GLY A 77 4.79 -6.25 1.47
C GLY A 77 5.44 -5.20 2.37
N LYS A 78 5.79 -4.02 1.84
CA LYS A 78 6.30 -2.87 2.60
C LYS A 78 5.36 -1.66 2.54
N SER A 79 4.28 -1.73 1.77
CA SER A 79 3.25 -0.69 1.71
C SER A 79 2.22 -0.88 2.83
N LYS A 80 1.85 0.21 3.53
CA LYS A 80 0.75 0.17 4.52
C LYS A 80 -0.60 -0.17 3.89
N HIS A 81 -0.78 0.08 2.60
CA HIS A 81 -1.96 -0.35 1.85
C HIS A 81 -2.08 -1.88 1.76
N ASN A 82 -0.96 -2.62 1.79
CA ASN A 82 -1.00 -4.10 1.82
C ASN A 82 -1.62 -4.66 3.09
N PHE A 83 -1.70 -3.85 4.14
CA PHE A 83 -2.22 -4.23 5.45
C PHE A 83 -3.53 -3.51 5.78
N GLY A 84 -4.10 -2.75 4.84
CA GLY A 84 -5.31 -1.95 5.09
C GLY A 84 -5.09 -0.85 6.13
N LEU A 85 -3.85 -0.39 6.34
CA LEU A 85 -3.47 0.61 7.34
C LEU A 85 -3.28 2.02 6.76
N ALA A 86 -3.56 2.19 5.47
CA ALA A 86 -3.44 3.45 4.76
C ALA A 86 -4.56 3.64 3.75
N ALA A 87 -4.88 4.90 3.48
CA ALA A 87 -5.73 5.31 2.37
C ALA A 87 -5.14 6.53 1.67
N ASP A 88 -5.29 6.60 0.36
CA ASP A 88 -5.02 7.76 -0.47
C ASP A 88 -6.30 8.57 -0.61
N LEU A 89 -6.29 9.82 -0.15
CA LEU A 89 -7.43 10.71 -0.15
C LEU A 89 -7.48 11.57 -1.43
N LYS A 90 -8.69 11.74 -1.96
CA LYS A 90 -9.01 12.73 -2.99
C LYS A 90 -9.73 13.90 -2.33
N TYR A 91 -9.25 15.11 -2.59
CA TYR A 91 -9.84 16.33 -2.03
C TYR A 91 -10.68 17.05 -3.07
N GLY A 92 -11.87 17.52 -2.69
CA GLY A 92 -12.68 18.38 -3.56
C GLY A 92 -12.10 19.79 -3.72
N THR A 93 -11.34 20.28 -2.72
CA THR A 93 -10.72 21.61 -2.73
C THR A 93 -9.41 21.65 -1.92
N ASP A 94 -8.58 22.67 -2.13
CA ASP A 94 -7.40 22.90 -1.28
C ASP A 94 -7.75 23.13 0.19
N LYS A 95 -8.89 23.79 0.48
CA LYS A 95 -9.36 23.97 1.85
C LYS A 95 -9.69 22.63 2.52
N ALA A 96 -10.21 21.66 1.77
CA ALA A 96 -10.46 20.31 2.29
C ALA A 96 -9.14 19.59 2.63
N LYS A 97 -8.12 19.73 1.79
CA LYS A 97 -6.76 19.23 2.05
C LYS A 97 -6.16 19.87 3.31
N GLU A 98 -6.22 21.20 3.42
CA GLU A 98 -5.75 21.93 4.61
C GLU A 98 -6.48 21.48 5.88
N TRP A 99 -7.81 21.32 5.81
CA TRP A 99 -8.60 20.81 6.91
C TRP A 99 -8.16 19.39 7.31
N ALA A 100 -7.91 18.52 6.33
CA ALA A 100 -7.45 17.16 6.57
C ALA A 100 -6.16 17.13 7.39
N HIS A 101 -5.14 17.85 6.91
CA HIS A 101 -3.84 17.92 7.59
C HIS A 101 -3.93 18.54 8.99
N LYS A 102 -4.84 19.50 9.20
CA LYS A 102 -5.05 20.14 10.50
C LYS A 102 -5.80 19.26 11.51
N ASN A 103 -6.62 18.33 11.05
CA ASN A 103 -7.57 17.61 11.92
C ASN A 103 -7.30 16.10 12.06
N ALA A 104 -6.51 15.48 11.18
CA ALA A 104 -6.27 14.02 11.20
C ALA A 104 -5.85 13.48 12.58
N GLU A 105 -4.97 14.19 13.29
CA GLU A 105 -4.45 13.73 14.59
C GLU A 105 -5.55 13.56 15.65
N LYS A 106 -6.64 14.35 15.57
CA LYS A 106 -7.78 14.24 16.49
C LYS A 106 -8.50 12.91 16.38
N TYR A 107 -8.33 12.22 15.26
CA TYR A 107 -8.91 10.91 14.97
C TYR A 107 -7.88 9.78 15.07
N GLY A 108 -6.68 10.05 15.61
CA GLY A 108 -5.60 9.08 15.68
C GLY A 108 -4.98 8.77 14.31
N LEU A 109 -5.06 9.69 13.35
CA LEU A 109 -4.55 9.54 11.99
C LEU A 109 -3.43 10.55 11.72
N HIS A 110 -2.53 10.23 10.81
CA HIS A 110 -1.48 11.18 10.41
C HIS A 110 -1.09 11.08 8.93
N PHE A 111 -0.45 12.16 8.45
CA PHE A 111 0.21 12.20 7.15
C PHE A 111 1.72 12.10 7.38
N ARG A 112 2.29 10.94 7.10
CA ARG A 112 3.70 10.65 7.43
C ARG A 112 4.68 11.38 6.51
N MET A 113 4.30 11.59 5.26
CA MET A 113 5.21 12.04 4.21
C MET A 113 4.75 13.36 3.60
N GLY A 114 5.58 14.40 3.69
CA GLY A 114 5.26 15.71 3.12
C GLY A 114 5.13 15.72 1.59
N HIS A 115 5.72 14.73 0.90
CA HIS A 115 5.61 14.57 -0.55
C HIS A 115 4.39 13.73 -0.98
N GLU A 116 3.66 13.14 -0.02
CA GLU A 116 2.41 12.41 -0.26
C GLU A 116 1.31 12.98 0.63
N PRO A 117 0.87 14.24 0.39
CA PRO A 117 -0.12 14.90 1.23
C PRO A 117 -1.49 14.21 1.22
N TRP A 118 -1.74 13.26 0.32
CA TRP A 118 -2.96 12.48 0.24
C TRP A 118 -2.95 11.21 1.10
N GLN A 119 -1.78 10.66 1.43
CA GLN A 119 -1.70 9.35 2.09
C GLN A 119 -1.91 9.51 3.61
N ILE A 120 -3.04 9.04 4.09
CA ILE A 120 -3.40 9.03 5.52
C ILE A 120 -3.19 7.63 6.12
N GLU A 121 -2.55 7.58 7.28
CA GLU A 121 -2.25 6.33 8.00
C GLU A 121 -2.79 6.38 9.44
N LEU A 122 -3.02 5.20 10.05
CA LEU A 122 -3.29 5.10 11.48
C LEU A 122 -2.02 5.41 12.28
N MET A 123 -2.11 6.26 13.29
CA MET A 123 -1.00 6.49 14.22
C MET A 123 -0.70 5.20 14.99
N GLU A 124 0.57 4.78 14.98
CA GLU A 124 1.03 3.68 15.82
C GLU A 124 1.03 4.14 17.29
N THR A 125 0.17 3.56 18.12
CA THR A 125 0.20 3.84 19.56
C THR A 125 1.33 3.03 20.20
N LYS A 126 1.90 3.48 21.33
CA LYS A 126 2.99 2.76 22.02
C LYS A 126 2.62 1.32 22.41
N SER A 127 1.32 1.03 22.54
CA SER A 127 0.74 -0.30 22.78
C SER A 127 0.66 -1.20 21.54
N ASP A 128 0.90 -0.69 20.34
CA ASP A 128 0.93 -1.46 19.09
C ASP A 128 2.35 -1.95 18.74
N LYS A 129 3.36 -1.60 19.54
CA LYS A 129 4.62 -2.35 19.51
C LYS A 129 4.29 -3.78 19.96
N PRO A 130 4.68 -4.83 19.20
CA PRO A 130 4.57 -6.18 19.72
C PRO A 130 5.28 -6.22 21.06
N ASN A 131 4.54 -6.55 22.12
CA ASN A 131 5.09 -6.84 23.43
C ASN A 131 6.19 -7.90 23.24
N GLU A 132 7.34 -7.74 23.88
CA GLU A 132 8.47 -8.69 23.92
C GLU A 132 8.10 -10.01 24.63
N THR A 133 7.00 -10.63 24.25
CA THR A 133 6.52 -11.90 24.79
C THR A 133 6.13 -12.81 23.64
N ASN A 134 7.10 -13.14 22.81
CA ASN A 134 7.06 -14.31 21.94
C ASN A 134 8.42 -15.05 21.93
N GLU A 135 9.20 -14.95 23.02
CA GLU A 135 10.39 -15.79 23.25
C GLU A 135 10.06 -17.20 23.76
N LYS A 136 8.78 -17.55 23.95
CA LYS A 136 8.37 -18.90 24.38
C LYS A 136 7.71 -19.77 23.31
N ALA A 137 7.77 -19.35 22.05
CA ALA A 137 7.49 -20.25 20.92
C ALA A 137 8.77 -20.97 20.42
N SER A 138 9.97 -20.53 20.86
CA SER A 138 11.26 -21.12 20.49
C SER A 138 11.73 -22.26 21.40
N GLU A 139 11.11 -22.46 22.58
CA GLU A 139 11.63 -23.38 23.60
C GLU A 139 11.10 -24.84 23.47
N VAL A 140 10.13 -25.11 22.58
CA VAL A 140 9.55 -26.46 22.42
C VAL A 140 10.24 -27.29 21.32
N MET A 141 11.18 -26.71 20.58
CA MET A 141 11.92 -27.44 19.52
C MET A 141 13.38 -27.75 19.89
N GLU A 142 13.81 -27.48 21.12
CA GLU A 142 15.21 -27.56 21.56
C GLU A 142 15.52 -28.81 22.41
N GLU A 143 14.95 -29.97 22.08
CA GLU A 143 15.36 -31.24 22.71
C GLU A 143 15.70 -32.37 21.73
N LYS A 144 16.08 -32.03 20.49
CA LYS A 144 16.75 -32.99 19.60
C LYS A 144 17.65 -32.27 18.62
N THR A 145 18.90 -32.06 19.01
CA THR A 145 20.13 -32.14 18.18
C THR A 145 21.31 -31.51 18.93
N LYS A 146 21.81 -32.22 19.95
CA LYS A 146 23.22 -32.08 20.37
C LYS A 146 24.04 -32.99 19.46
N GLU A 147 24.50 -32.46 18.34
CA GLU A 147 25.76 -32.80 17.67
C GLU A 147 25.87 -31.98 16.37
N GLU A 148 27.07 -31.42 16.13
CA GLU A 148 27.48 -30.55 15.02
C GLU A 148 27.19 -29.04 15.14
N LYS A 149 28.05 -28.38 15.93
CA LYS A 149 28.34 -26.94 15.80
C LYS A 149 29.21 -26.68 14.56
N LYS A 150 28.66 -25.99 13.56
CA LYS A 150 29.35 -24.99 12.72
C LYS A 150 28.29 -24.12 12.02
N GLU A 151 28.36 -22.81 12.30
CA GLU A 151 27.70 -21.65 11.65
C GLU A 151 26.40 -21.88 10.86
N SER A 152 25.29 -21.35 11.38
CA SER A 152 23.96 -21.38 10.74
C SER A 152 23.79 -20.24 9.70
N PRO A 153 23.31 -20.50 8.47
CA PRO A 153 23.41 -19.60 7.32
C PRO A 153 22.20 -18.67 7.09
N PHE A 154 21.44 -18.29 8.12
CA PHE A 154 20.16 -17.58 7.93
C PHE A 154 20.20 -16.05 8.10
N SER A 155 21.38 -15.41 7.97
CA SER A 155 21.52 -13.95 8.09
C SER A 155 22.42 -13.28 7.03
N SER A 156 22.82 -13.97 5.97
CA SER A 156 23.80 -13.39 5.02
C SER A 156 23.54 -13.64 3.52
N TYR A 157 22.43 -14.24 3.11
CA TYR A 157 22.19 -14.50 1.69
C TYR A 157 20.75 -14.21 1.29
N MET A 158 20.51 -13.04 0.71
CA MET A 158 19.78 -12.81 -0.55
C MET A 158 20.07 -11.37 -1.05
N MET A 159 21.35 -10.99 -1.03
CA MET A 159 21.88 -9.79 -1.70
C MET A 159 23.30 -10.11 -2.13
N LYS A 160 23.42 -10.91 -3.20
CA LYS A 160 24.56 -10.95 -4.13
C LYS A 160 24.22 -11.97 -5.23
N ASP A 161 24.28 -11.48 -6.46
CA ASP A 161 24.32 -12.25 -7.70
C ASP A 161 23.02 -12.99 -8.09
N MET A 162 21.94 -12.23 -8.28
CA MET A 162 20.95 -12.61 -9.29
C MET A 162 21.02 -11.57 -10.41
N PRO A 163 21.62 -11.88 -11.58
CA PRO A 163 21.49 -10.99 -12.71
C PRO A 163 20.01 -10.96 -13.06
N TYR A 164 19.43 -9.77 -13.11
CA TYR A 164 18.16 -9.57 -13.80
C TYR A 164 18.44 -9.78 -15.29
N THR A 165 18.51 -11.05 -15.73
CA THR A 165 18.50 -11.39 -17.14
C THR A 165 17.06 -11.42 -17.59
N ASP A 166 16.72 -10.43 -18.39
CA ASP A 166 15.59 -10.43 -19.28
C ASP A 166 15.71 -11.62 -20.25
N THR A 167 14.87 -12.63 -20.04
CA THR A 167 14.46 -13.55 -21.10
C THR A 167 12.95 -13.64 -21.08
N ARG A 168 12.27 -12.62 -21.62
CA ARG A 168 10.97 -12.77 -22.29
C ARG A 168 10.56 -11.57 -23.16
N ILE A 169 11.52 -10.93 -23.83
CA ILE A 169 11.25 -10.15 -25.05
C ILE A 169 11.74 -10.94 -26.27
N THR A 170 11.00 -11.99 -26.65
CA THR A 170 10.80 -12.50 -28.02
C THR A 170 10.00 -13.80 -27.96
N LEU A 171 9.13 -14.02 -28.95
CA LEU A 171 8.14 -15.10 -29.11
C LEU A 171 6.75 -14.83 -28.51
N LEU A 172 6.05 -13.86 -29.10
CA LEU A 172 4.61 -13.96 -29.34
C LEU A 172 4.29 -13.38 -30.72
N GLN A 173 4.69 -14.11 -31.76
CA GLN A 173 3.94 -14.16 -33.01
C GLN A 173 3.37 -15.59 -33.11
N GLU A 174 2.09 -15.64 -33.46
CA GLU A 174 1.28 -16.82 -33.86
C GLU A 174 0.65 -17.66 -32.74
N SER A 175 -0.55 -17.27 -32.31
CA SER A 175 -1.75 -18.15 -32.38
C SER A 175 -3.05 -17.38 -32.05
N SER A 176 -4.10 -17.78 -32.77
CA SER A 176 -5.43 -17.17 -32.92
C SER A 176 -6.33 -17.23 -31.66
N PRO A 177 -7.44 -16.45 -31.57
CA PRO A 177 -8.16 -16.18 -30.33
C PRO A 177 -9.44 -17.02 -30.16
N ALA A 178 -9.63 -17.61 -28.98
CA ALA A 178 -10.94 -17.96 -28.43
C ALA A 178 -10.82 -18.38 -26.95
N GLU A 179 -11.73 -17.87 -26.13
CA GLU A 179 -12.15 -18.41 -24.82
C GLU A 179 -11.09 -18.38 -23.69
N THR A 180 -11.14 -17.46 -22.73
CA THR A 180 -12.29 -17.25 -21.83
C THR A 180 -12.20 -15.90 -21.12
N ALA A 181 -13.25 -15.11 -21.31
CA ALA A 181 -13.58 -13.91 -20.56
C ALA A 181 -13.86 -14.24 -19.10
N GLY A 182 -13.28 -13.45 -18.18
CA GLY A 182 -13.68 -13.47 -16.77
C GLY A 182 -12.54 -13.22 -15.77
N LEU A 183 -11.85 -12.07 -15.88
CA LEU A 183 -11.07 -11.38 -14.83
C LEU A 183 -10.19 -10.31 -15.51
N VAL A 184 -10.83 -9.35 -16.19
CA VAL A 184 -10.18 -8.10 -16.55
C VAL A 184 -10.62 -7.08 -15.52
N GLU A 185 -9.95 -7.06 -14.37
CA GLU A 185 -9.86 -5.80 -13.64
C GLU A 185 -9.14 -4.83 -14.57
N ASP A 186 -9.83 -3.73 -14.86
CA ASP A 186 -9.38 -2.59 -15.68
C ASP A 186 -7.87 -2.34 -15.50
N VAL A 187 -7.07 -2.83 -16.44
CA VAL A 187 -5.68 -2.41 -16.61
C VAL A 187 -5.73 -1.07 -17.33
N MET A 188 -6.17 -0.04 -16.61
CA MET A 188 -5.86 1.33 -17.00
C MET A 188 -4.43 1.61 -16.57
N THR A 189 -3.63 1.99 -17.54
CA THR A 189 -2.26 2.46 -17.41
C THR A 189 -2.25 3.76 -16.60
N ASP A 190 -2.33 3.67 -15.28
CA ASP A 190 -2.24 4.82 -14.40
C ASP A 190 -0.79 5.33 -14.41
N ASP A 191 -0.57 6.61 -14.69
CA ASP A 191 0.76 7.18 -14.87
C ASP A 191 1.42 7.48 -13.51
N TRP A 192 2.22 6.51 -13.04
CA TRP A 192 2.86 6.46 -11.72
C TRP A 192 4.06 7.41 -11.53
N GLY A 193 3.83 8.72 -11.42
CA GLY A 193 4.85 9.66 -10.93
C GLY A 193 4.25 10.77 -10.08
N SER A 194 5.00 11.34 -9.13
CA SER A 194 4.49 12.34 -8.17
C SER A 194 3.75 13.52 -8.79
N LYS A 195 4.10 13.90 -10.02
CA LYS A 195 3.39 14.95 -10.78
C LYS A 195 2.16 14.43 -11.56
N SER A 196 2.14 13.16 -11.99
CA SER A 196 1.00 12.56 -12.69
C SER A 196 -0.03 11.94 -11.75
N PHE A 197 0.38 11.42 -10.60
CA PHE A 197 -0.52 10.96 -9.54
C PHE A 197 -1.29 12.14 -8.92
N ALA A 198 -0.60 13.27 -8.64
CA ALA A 198 -1.24 14.52 -8.23
C ALA A 198 -2.23 15.06 -9.30
N LYS A 199 -1.80 15.07 -10.57
CA LYS A 199 -2.62 15.51 -11.70
C LYS A 199 -3.83 14.60 -11.97
N MET A 200 -3.73 13.30 -11.65
CA MET A 200 -4.83 12.31 -11.79
C MET A 200 -5.83 12.37 -10.64
N LEU A 201 -5.41 12.79 -9.44
CA LEU A 201 -6.30 13.10 -8.31
C LEU A 201 -7.07 14.43 -8.50
N GLY A 202 -6.81 15.18 -9.58
CA GLY A 202 -7.44 16.48 -9.86
C GLY A 202 -6.89 17.63 -9.02
N LEU A 203 -5.64 17.53 -8.54
CA LEU A 203 -4.91 18.55 -7.79
C LEU A 203 -3.97 19.37 -8.68
#